data_AF-A0A7C5XXP7-F1
#
_entry.id   AF-A0A7C5XXP7-F1
#
_cell.length_a   1.000
_cell.length_b   1.000
_cell.length_c   1.000
_cell.angle_alpha   90.00
_cell.angle_beta   90.00
_cell.angle_gamma   90.00
#
_symmetry.space_group_name_H-M   'P 1'
#
loop_
_entity.id
_entity.type
_entity.pdbx_description
1 polymer ?
#
loop_
_entity_poly.entity_id
_entity_poly.type
_entity_poly.pdbx_seq_one_letter_code
_entity_poly.pdbx_strand_id
1 'polypeptide(L)'
;MTGRIAITFRWCRRVPVAGAALALLLAGCAATGPERSGIAAPAAARVVELRLEADAAYRAREWERARRAYAAVLRAAPGDATARLRLGNIAFRQGRHDAAREHFRALLARAPRDARARYNLAMTHLAQAEEQLRLYVALRGEVHGPEGAAADEARVLALLAALRRFAEAAPAGSGAPDADPVGALAAALAGEGNPKRREGVLPSGEGKGAVAHRSAPEP
;
A
#
# COMPACT_ATOMS: atom_id res chain seq x y z
N MET A 1 -24.59 80.05 -50.76
CA MET A 1 -25.03 79.86 -49.36
C MET A 1 -23.99 78.97 -48.69
N THR A 2 -22.88 79.58 -48.24
CA THR A 2 -22.59 79.93 -46.82
C THR A 2 -22.36 78.67 -45.98
N GLY A 3 -21.17 78.32 -45.49
CA GLY A 3 -19.93 79.07 -45.25
C GLY A 3 -19.45 78.77 -43.82
N ARG A 4 -18.12 78.59 -43.65
CA ARG A 4 -17.25 78.65 -42.43
C ARG A 4 -16.14 77.61 -42.60
N ILE A 5 -14.87 77.89 -42.97
CA ILE A 5 -13.87 78.91 -42.56
C ILE A 5 -13.73 78.94 -41.02
N ALA A 6 -12.57 78.82 -40.36
CA ALA A 6 -11.19 78.43 -40.66
C ALA A 6 -10.43 78.46 -39.30
N ILE A 7 -9.10 78.41 -39.38
CA ILE A 7 -8.11 79.01 -38.45
C ILE A 7 -7.32 78.02 -37.57
N THR A 8 -6.28 77.50 -38.22
CA THR A 8 -4.87 77.37 -37.79
C THR A 8 -4.43 78.07 -36.50
N PHE A 9 -3.51 77.46 -35.74
CA PHE A 9 -2.31 78.19 -35.26
C PHE A 9 -1.15 77.23 -34.93
N ARG A 10 0.01 77.49 -35.55
CA ARG A 10 1.29 76.79 -35.40
C ARG A 10 2.31 77.81 -34.88
N TRP A 11 2.84 77.65 -33.66
CA TRP A 11 4.04 78.34 -33.14
C TRP A 11 4.66 77.40 -32.09
N CYS A 12 5.73 76.65 -32.34
CA CYS A 12 7.14 77.06 -32.47
C CYS A 12 7.67 77.86 -31.27
N ARG A 13 8.34 77.17 -30.31
CA ARG A 13 9.66 77.61 -29.80
C ARG A 13 10.41 76.50 -29.07
N ARG A 14 11.71 76.45 -29.36
CA ARG A 14 12.77 75.56 -28.87
C ARG A 14 13.18 75.87 -27.41
N VAL A 15 13.53 74.81 -26.64
CA VAL A 15 14.79 74.55 -25.85
C VAL A 15 15.15 75.57 -24.73
N PRO A 16 15.82 75.25 -23.58
CA PRO A 16 16.71 74.11 -23.27
C PRO A 16 16.54 73.38 -21.92
N VAL A 17 17.27 72.26 -21.85
CA VAL A 17 17.79 71.54 -20.68
C VAL A 17 18.89 72.35 -20.00
N ALA A 18 18.83 72.54 -18.66
CA ALA A 18 19.96 72.52 -17.71
C ALA A 18 19.59 73.13 -16.33
N GLY A 19 20.09 72.52 -15.25
CA GLY A 19 20.10 73.08 -13.88
C GLY A 19 19.31 72.23 -12.88
N ALA A 20 19.82 71.10 -12.41
CA ALA A 20 20.66 71.00 -11.20
C ALA A 20 20.01 71.61 -9.94
N ALA A 21 19.61 70.76 -8.99
CA ALA A 21 19.91 70.93 -7.57
C ALA A 21 19.33 69.79 -6.72
N LEU A 22 20.28 69.00 -6.21
CA LEU A 22 20.21 68.08 -5.09
C LEU A 22 19.52 68.73 -3.86
N ALA A 23 18.44 68.13 -3.36
CA ALA A 23 17.94 68.38 -2.01
C ALA A 23 17.83 67.05 -1.26
N LEU A 24 18.72 66.93 -0.28
CA LEU A 24 18.93 65.82 0.62
C LEU A 24 17.85 65.75 1.71
N LEU A 25 17.55 64.50 2.10
CA LEU A 25 17.34 64.01 3.47
C LEU A 25 15.93 64.02 4.11
N LEU A 26 15.56 62.77 4.49
CA LEU A 26 14.84 62.34 5.69
C LEU A 26 13.31 62.36 5.69
N ALA A 27 12.73 61.29 5.14
CA ALA A 27 11.46 60.75 5.63
C ALA A 27 11.54 59.23 5.75
N GLY A 28 11.77 58.77 7.00
CA GLY A 28 11.09 57.62 7.59
C GLY A 28 11.33 56.22 7.02
N CYS A 29 12.27 55.49 7.63
CA CYS A 29 12.12 54.04 7.78
C CYS A 29 10.92 53.75 8.70
N ALA A 30 9.89 53.07 8.20
CA ALA A 30 9.08 52.08 8.96
C ALA A 30 7.96 51.50 8.07
N ALA A 31 8.27 50.48 7.27
CA ALA A 31 7.31 49.43 6.88
C ALA A 31 8.01 48.32 6.06
N THR A 32 9.20 47.85 6.45
CA THR A 32 9.60 46.49 6.08
C THR A 32 8.92 45.56 7.06
N GLY A 33 7.68 45.18 6.76
CA GLY A 33 7.13 43.94 7.32
C GLY A 33 8.11 42.81 6.98
N PRO A 34 8.18 41.72 7.78
CA PRO A 34 8.93 40.56 7.37
C PRO A 34 8.25 40.04 6.11
N GLU A 35 8.77 40.43 4.94
CA GLU A 35 8.61 39.64 3.74
C GLU A 35 9.11 38.26 4.14
N ARG A 36 8.15 37.35 4.34
CA ARG A 36 8.41 35.92 4.30
C ARG A 36 8.98 35.69 2.91
N SER A 37 10.30 35.81 2.80
CA SER A 37 11.04 35.51 1.61
C SER A 37 10.64 34.08 1.26
N GLY A 38 9.82 33.97 0.22
CA GLY A 38 9.32 32.73 -0.33
C GLY A 38 10.45 32.01 -1.04
N ILE A 39 11.54 31.71 -0.32
CA ILE A 39 12.39 30.59 -0.67
C ILE A 39 11.50 29.39 -0.42
N ALA A 40 10.69 29.04 -1.43
CA ALA A 40 10.04 27.75 -1.49
C ALA A 40 11.15 26.76 -1.15
N ALA A 41 11.03 26.09 0.00
CA ALA A 41 12.01 25.09 0.41
C ALA A 41 12.29 24.24 -0.84
N PRO A 42 13.58 24.01 -1.19
CA PRO A 42 13.91 23.35 -2.45
C PRO A 42 13.03 22.12 -2.56
N ALA A 43 12.39 21.88 -3.71
CA ALA A 43 11.29 20.92 -3.82
C ALA A 43 11.56 19.55 -3.14
N ALA A 44 12.83 19.14 -3.09
CA ALA A 44 13.33 18.01 -2.30
C ALA A 44 13.11 18.11 -0.77
N ALA A 45 13.41 19.23 -0.13
CA ALA A 45 13.16 19.46 1.30
C ALA A 45 11.65 19.37 1.63
N ARG A 46 10.80 19.88 0.74
CA ARG A 46 9.35 19.76 0.88
C ARG A 46 8.87 18.31 0.77
N VAL A 47 9.47 17.49 -0.10
CA VAL A 47 9.18 16.05 -0.21
C VAL A 47 9.55 15.31 1.06
N VAL A 48 10.69 15.64 1.67
CA VAL A 48 11.14 15.02 2.94
C VAL A 48 10.14 15.31 4.07
N GLU A 49 9.73 16.57 4.22
CA GLU A 49 8.74 16.98 5.22
C GLU A 49 7.40 16.26 5.04
N LEU A 50 6.88 16.24 3.81
CA LEU A 50 5.64 15.53 3.47
C LEU A 50 5.73 14.03 3.78
N ARG A 51 6.90 13.42 3.59
CA ARG A 51 7.12 12.00 3.91
C ARG A 51 7.13 11.75 5.40
N LEU A 52 7.75 12.62 6.20
CA LEU A 52 7.77 12.50 7.66
C LEU A 52 6.36 12.58 8.25
N GLU A 53 5.55 13.53 7.78
CA GLU A 53 4.14 13.63 8.17
C GLU A 53 3.34 12.39 7.78
N ALA A 54 3.55 11.89 6.54
CA ALA A 54 2.87 10.71 6.03
C ALA A 54 3.23 9.46 6.84
N ASP A 55 4.52 9.28 7.16
CA ASP A 55 5.01 8.17 7.97
C ASP A 55 4.49 8.25 9.41
N ALA A 56 4.43 9.45 10.00
CA ALA A 56 3.87 9.67 11.32
C ALA A 56 2.38 9.29 11.36
N ALA A 57 1.57 9.80 10.43
CA ALA A 57 0.16 9.45 10.30
C ALA A 57 -0.04 7.95 10.05
N TYR A 58 0.82 7.32 9.24
CA TYR A 58 0.76 5.88 8.97
C TYR A 58 1.02 5.05 10.23
N ARG A 59 2.04 5.41 11.03
CA ARG A 59 2.34 4.76 12.31
C ARG A 59 1.20 4.94 13.32
N ALA A 60 0.60 6.13 13.34
CA ALA A 60 -0.57 6.44 14.16
C ALA A 60 -1.87 5.77 13.67
N ARG A 61 -1.84 5.02 12.56
CA ARG A 61 -3.02 4.40 11.92
C ARG A 61 -4.09 5.40 11.49
N GLU A 62 -3.72 6.65 11.30
CA GLU A 62 -4.58 7.71 10.76
C GLU A 62 -4.68 7.58 9.24
N TRP A 63 -5.33 6.52 8.76
CA TRP A 63 -5.27 6.06 7.36
C TRP A 63 -5.60 7.14 6.34
N GLU A 64 -6.64 7.94 6.57
CA GLU A 64 -7.02 9.01 5.66
C GLU A 64 -6.02 10.16 5.63
N ARG A 65 -5.44 10.51 6.77
CA ARG A 65 -4.41 11.55 6.83
C ARG A 65 -3.12 11.05 6.16
N ALA A 66 -2.71 9.83 6.46
CA ALA A 66 -1.57 9.18 5.82
C ALA A 66 -1.76 9.09 4.29
N ARG A 67 -2.94 8.70 3.83
CA ARG A 67 -3.28 8.62 2.40
C ARG A 67 -3.12 9.98 1.72
N ARG A 68 -3.66 11.06 2.31
CA ARG A 68 -3.52 12.42 1.76
C ARG A 68 -2.08 12.87 1.71
N ALA A 69 -1.30 12.61 2.77
CA ALA A 69 0.10 12.98 2.85
C ALA A 69 0.96 12.21 1.84
N TYR A 70 0.82 10.89 1.72
CA TYR A 70 1.52 10.12 0.68
C TYR A 70 1.10 10.48 -0.74
N ALA A 71 -0.16 10.84 -0.96
CA ALA A 71 -0.59 11.36 -2.26
C ALA A 71 0.10 12.70 -2.58
N ALA A 72 0.34 13.56 -1.59
CA ALA A 72 1.12 14.79 -1.76
C ALA A 72 2.58 14.48 -2.08
N VAL A 73 3.19 13.49 -1.40
CA VAL A 73 4.53 13.01 -1.72
C VAL A 73 4.61 12.55 -3.18
N LEU A 74 3.65 11.74 -3.65
CA LEU A 74 3.63 11.29 -5.05
C LEU A 74 3.39 12.40 -6.07
N ARG A 75 2.66 13.48 -5.71
CA ARG A 75 2.52 14.65 -6.60
C ARG A 75 3.85 15.37 -6.77
N ALA A 76 4.63 15.52 -5.70
CA ALA A 76 5.93 16.18 -5.74
C ALA A 76 7.04 15.26 -6.29
N ALA A 77 6.94 13.95 -6.05
CA ALA A 77 7.87 12.93 -6.50
C ALA A 77 7.13 11.70 -7.06
N PRO A 78 6.69 11.72 -8.33
CA PRO A 78 5.92 10.63 -8.94
C PRO A 78 6.63 9.27 -9.01
N GLY A 79 7.94 9.23 -8.79
CA GLY A 79 8.76 8.02 -8.74
C GLY A 79 8.96 7.43 -7.35
N ASP A 80 8.40 8.02 -6.30
CA ASP A 80 8.59 7.54 -4.93
C ASP A 80 7.94 6.17 -4.70
N ALA A 81 8.79 5.13 -4.71
CA ALA A 81 8.36 3.76 -4.48
C ALA A 81 7.80 3.54 -3.07
N THR A 82 8.36 4.19 -2.05
CA THR A 82 7.90 4.06 -0.66
C THR A 82 6.50 4.65 -0.51
N ALA A 83 6.26 5.86 -1.03
CA ALA A 83 4.94 6.47 -0.98
C ALA A 83 3.88 5.65 -1.73
N ARG A 84 4.23 5.09 -2.90
CA ARG A 84 3.34 4.20 -3.66
C ARG A 84 3.05 2.90 -2.92
N LEU A 85 4.06 2.27 -2.33
CA LEU A 85 3.90 1.06 -1.50
C LEU A 85 2.96 1.33 -0.32
N ARG A 86 3.15 2.46 0.38
CA ARG A 86 2.34 2.84 1.54
C ARG A 86 0.88 3.13 1.16
N LEU A 87 0.62 3.78 0.03
CA LEU A 87 -0.74 3.96 -0.48
C LEU A 87 -1.43 2.64 -0.80
N GLY A 88 -0.71 1.70 -1.42
CA GLY A 88 -1.22 0.34 -1.65
C GLY A 88 -1.56 -0.37 -0.33
N ASN A 89 -0.69 -0.27 0.68
CA ASN A 89 -0.94 -0.87 1.99
C ASN A 89 -2.15 -0.24 2.71
N ILE A 90 -2.32 1.09 2.61
CA ILE A 90 -3.48 1.79 3.17
C ILE A 90 -4.76 1.31 2.47
N ALA A 91 -4.75 1.25 1.14
CA ALA A 91 -5.89 0.78 0.36
C ALA A 91 -6.27 -0.67 0.74
N PHE A 92 -5.28 -1.56 0.88
CA PHE A 92 -5.49 -2.94 1.31
C PHE A 92 -6.15 -3.01 2.70
N ARG A 93 -5.64 -2.23 3.68
CA ARG A 93 -6.20 -2.18 5.04
C ARG A 93 -7.62 -1.64 5.11
N GLN A 94 -8.04 -0.84 4.12
CA GLN A 94 -9.38 -0.29 4.02
C GLN A 94 -10.33 -1.19 3.20
N GLY A 95 -9.92 -2.41 2.83
CA GLY A 95 -10.71 -3.29 1.97
C GLY A 95 -10.79 -2.86 0.51
N ARG A 96 -10.07 -1.80 0.12
CA ARG A 96 -10.05 -1.28 -1.26
C ARG A 96 -9.05 -2.07 -2.11
N HIS A 97 -9.33 -3.36 -2.28
CA HIS A 97 -8.39 -4.32 -2.87
C HIS A 97 -8.01 -4.00 -4.31
N ASP A 98 -8.94 -3.51 -5.14
CA ASP A 98 -8.61 -3.08 -6.51
C ASP A 98 -7.63 -1.92 -6.54
N ALA A 99 -7.85 -0.89 -5.72
CA ALA A 99 -6.94 0.26 -5.62
C ALA A 99 -5.55 -0.17 -5.07
N ALA A 100 -5.53 -1.11 -4.12
CA ALA A 100 -4.27 -1.68 -3.62
C ALA A 100 -3.49 -2.38 -4.74
N ARG A 101 -4.18 -3.21 -5.54
CA ARG A 101 -3.62 -3.92 -6.70
C ARG A 101 -3.01 -2.94 -7.69
N GLU A 102 -3.69 -1.86 -8.03
CA GLU A 102 -3.19 -0.82 -8.94
C GLU A 102 -1.89 -0.19 -8.43
N HIS A 103 -1.84 0.21 -7.15
CA HIS A 103 -0.62 0.78 -6.56
C HIS A 103 0.56 -0.19 -6.60
N PHE A 104 0.35 -1.46 -6.25
CA PHE A 104 1.41 -2.46 -6.27
C PHE A 104 1.87 -2.79 -7.69
N ARG A 105 0.95 -2.93 -8.67
CA ARG A 105 1.31 -3.13 -10.08
C ARG A 105 2.09 -1.93 -10.63
N ALA A 106 1.67 -0.71 -10.32
CA ALA A 106 2.38 0.50 -10.74
C ALA A 106 3.76 0.65 -10.10
N LEU A 107 3.99 0.08 -8.91
CA LEU A 107 5.31 0.00 -8.30
C LEU A 107 6.16 -1.06 -9.01
N LEU A 108 5.62 -2.27 -9.20
CA LEU A 108 6.33 -3.38 -9.84
C LEU A 108 6.68 -3.12 -11.30
N ALA A 109 5.91 -2.29 -12.01
CA ALA A 109 6.25 -1.83 -13.36
C ALA A 109 7.59 -1.06 -13.41
N ARG A 110 8.00 -0.41 -12.31
CA ARG A 110 9.26 0.35 -12.21
C ARG A 110 10.33 -0.38 -11.41
N ALA A 111 9.92 -1.17 -10.41
CA ALA A 111 10.82 -1.99 -9.61
C ALA A 111 10.37 -3.46 -9.68
N PRO A 112 10.66 -4.17 -10.80
CA PRO A 112 10.23 -5.54 -11.01
C PRO A 112 10.88 -6.55 -10.08
N ARG A 113 11.65 -6.15 -9.06
CA ARG A 113 12.24 -7.04 -8.05
C ARG A 113 11.89 -6.62 -6.61
N ASP A 114 10.96 -5.67 -6.42
CA ASP A 114 10.51 -5.31 -5.07
C ASP A 114 9.70 -6.47 -4.47
N ALA A 115 10.29 -7.15 -3.49
CA ALA A 115 9.70 -8.31 -2.82
C ALA A 115 8.47 -7.93 -1.97
N ARG A 116 8.47 -6.75 -1.35
CA ARG A 116 7.36 -6.27 -0.52
C ARG A 116 6.12 -6.02 -1.36
N ALA A 117 6.28 -5.37 -2.51
CA ALA A 117 5.18 -5.13 -3.42
C ALA A 117 4.64 -6.42 -4.05
N ARG A 118 5.51 -7.40 -4.35
CA ARG A 118 5.06 -8.74 -4.75
C ARG A 118 4.23 -9.43 -3.69
N TYR A 119 4.74 -9.45 -2.45
CA TYR A 119 4.05 -10.05 -1.32
C TYR A 119 2.69 -9.38 -1.11
N ASN A 120 2.64 -8.05 -1.06
CA ASN A 120 1.38 -7.34 -0.85
C ASN A 120 0.41 -7.50 -2.03
N LEU A 121 0.90 -7.62 -3.27
CA LEU A 121 0.07 -7.94 -4.43
C LEU A 121 -0.51 -9.35 -4.33
N ALA A 122 0.28 -10.34 -3.90
CA ALA A 122 -0.20 -11.70 -3.66
C ALA A 122 -1.28 -11.73 -2.57
N MET A 123 -1.06 -11.05 -1.44
CA MET A 123 -2.06 -10.90 -0.38
C MET A 123 -3.32 -10.19 -0.86
N THR A 124 -3.18 -9.20 -1.74
CA THR A 124 -4.33 -8.52 -2.36
C THR A 124 -5.13 -9.48 -3.23
N HIS A 125 -4.47 -10.27 -4.08
CA HIS A 125 -5.14 -11.28 -4.89
C HIS A 125 -5.83 -12.35 -4.04
N LEU A 126 -5.21 -12.75 -2.93
CA LEU A 126 -5.80 -13.70 -2.00
C LEU A 126 -7.10 -13.16 -1.38
N ALA A 127 -7.07 -11.92 -0.89
CA ALA A 127 -8.26 -11.28 -0.33
C ALA A 127 -9.39 -11.15 -1.35
N GLN A 128 -9.08 -10.80 -2.61
CA GLN A 128 -10.06 -10.75 -3.70
C GLN A 128 -10.64 -12.15 -4.00
N ALA A 129 -9.81 -13.19 -4.05
CA ALA A 129 -10.28 -14.55 -4.26
C ALA A 129 -11.17 -15.03 -3.09
N GLU A 130 -10.78 -14.72 -1.86
CA GLU A 130 -11.54 -15.03 -0.65
C GLU A 130 -12.93 -14.37 -0.67
N GLU A 131 -13.02 -13.09 -1.06
CA GLU A 131 -14.28 -12.37 -1.25
C GLU A 131 -15.17 -13.05 -2.30
N GLN A 132 -14.62 -13.42 -3.45
CA GLN A 132 -15.37 -14.10 -4.52
C GLN A 132 -15.85 -15.49 -4.10
N LEU A 133 -15.03 -16.25 -3.38
CA LEU A 133 -15.41 -17.56 -2.86
C LEU A 133 -16.52 -17.46 -1.81
N ARG A 134 -16.50 -16.44 -0.95
CA ARG A 134 -17.61 -16.19 -0.02
C ARG A 134 -18.91 -15.86 -0.75
N LEU A 135 -18.84 -15.02 -1.78
CA LEU A 135 -20.00 -14.69 -2.59
C LEU A 135 -20.56 -15.94 -3.29
N TYR A 136 -19.69 -16.79 -3.83
CA TYR A 136 -20.09 -18.06 -4.42
C TYR A 136 -20.87 -18.94 -3.43
N VAL A 137 -20.36 -19.12 -2.20
CA VAL A 137 -21.05 -19.91 -1.17
C VAL A 137 -22.40 -19.30 -0.80
N ALA A 138 -22.46 -17.97 -0.61
CA ALA A 138 -23.70 -17.27 -0.28
C ALA A 138 -24.79 -17.48 -1.36
N LEU A 139 -24.44 -17.26 -2.63
CA LEU A 139 -25.35 -17.44 -3.76
C LEU A 139 -25.76 -18.90 -3.95
N ARG A 140 -24.87 -19.87 -3.69
CA ARG A 140 -25.19 -21.30 -3.81
C ARG A 140 -26.18 -21.76 -2.75
N GLY A 141 -25.99 -21.34 -1.50
CA GLY A 141 -26.87 -21.67 -0.37
C GLY A 141 -28.30 -21.16 -0.57
N GLU A 142 -28.46 -19.98 -1.18
CA GLU A 142 -29.76 -19.43 -1.58
C GLU A 142 -30.48 -20.30 -2.61
N VAL A 143 -29.74 -20.93 -3.54
CA VAL A 143 -30.32 -21.65 -4.69
C VAL A 143 -30.64 -23.12 -4.40
N HIS A 144 -29.81 -23.81 -3.60
CA HIS A 144 -29.89 -25.29 -3.47
C HIS A 144 -30.29 -25.79 -2.07
N GLY A 145 -30.40 -24.92 -1.06
CA GLY A 145 -30.68 -25.32 0.33
C GLY A 145 -29.55 -26.16 0.97
N PRO A 146 -29.66 -26.49 2.27
CA PRO A 146 -28.58 -27.14 3.04
C PRO A 146 -28.26 -28.58 2.62
N GLU A 147 -29.16 -29.26 1.88
CA GLU A 147 -28.95 -30.63 1.41
C GLU A 147 -28.21 -30.69 0.04
N GLY A 148 -28.08 -29.56 -0.65
CA GLY A 148 -27.43 -29.46 -1.96
C GLY A 148 -25.94 -29.08 -1.92
N ALA A 149 -25.32 -29.03 -0.74
CA ALA A 149 -23.91 -28.69 -0.55
C ALA A 149 -23.01 -29.78 -1.18
N ALA A 150 -22.75 -29.62 -2.48
CA ALA A 150 -21.86 -30.48 -3.23
C ALA A 150 -20.46 -30.53 -2.58
N ALA A 151 -19.70 -31.60 -2.82
CA ALA A 151 -18.31 -31.75 -2.36
C ALA A 151 -17.42 -30.52 -2.64
N ASP A 152 -17.78 -29.71 -3.65
CA ASP A 152 -17.09 -28.47 -4.00
C ASP A 152 -17.32 -27.34 -3.00
N GLU A 153 -18.50 -27.22 -2.37
CA GLU A 153 -18.76 -26.23 -1.32
C GLU A 153 -17.94 -26.53 -0.06
N ALA A 154 -17.92 -27.79 0.36
CA ALA A 154 -17.08 -28.23 1.50
C ALA A 154 -15.59 -27.95 1.25
N ARG A 155 -15.10 -28.14 0.02
CA ARG A 155 -13.72 -27.79 -0.37
C ARG A 155 -13.47 -26.28 -0.32
N VAL A 156 -14.42 -25.46 -0.77
CA VAL A 156 -14.32 -23.99 -0.73
C VAL A 156 -14.30 -23.51 0.71
N LEU A 157 -15.17 -24.03 1.57
CA LEU A 157 -15.20 -23.69 3.00
C LEU A 157 -13.89 -24.06 3.71
N ALA A 158 -13.34 -25.24 3.43
CA ALA A 158 -12.03 -25.67 3.95
C ALA A 158 -10.89 -24.73 3.50
N LEU A 159 -10.89 -24.33 2.21
CA LEU A 159 -9.92 -23.35 1.71
C LEU A 159 -10.05 -22.00 2.44
N LEU A 160 -11.26 -21.46 2.57
CA LEU A 160 -11.51 -20.20 3.28
C LEU A 160 -11.04 -20.28 4.74
N ALA A 161 -11.28 -21.40 5.42
CA ALA A 161 -10.82 -21.62 6.79
C ALA A 161 -9.27 -21.62 6.86
N ALA A 162 -8.60 -22.30 5.94
CA ALA A 162 -7.13 -22.30 5.86
C ALA A 162 -6.56 -20.89 5.60
N LEU A 163 -7.18 -20.12 4.70
CA LEU A 163 -6.75 -18.74 4.40
C LEU A 163 -6.89 -17.83 5.63
N ARG A 164 -7.99 -17.97 6.38
CA ARG A 164 -8.17 -17.23 7.63
C ARG A 164 -7.07 -17.56 8.65
N ARG A 165 -6.75 -18.84 8.83
CA ARG A 165 -5.69 -19.28 9.74
C ARG A 165 -4.32 -18.75 9.34
N PHE A 166 -4.03 -18.71 8.04
CA PHE A 166 -2.82 -18.10 7.52
C PHE A 166 -2.75 -16.60 7.86
N ALA A 167 -3.86 -15.87 7.68
CA ALA A 167 -3.94 -14.45 8.02
C ALA A 167 -3.79 -14.17 9.52
N GLU A 168 -4.33 -15.04 10.39
CA GLU A 168 -4.18 -14.96 11.84
C GLU A 168 -2.75 -15.24 12.33
N ALA A 169 -2.05 -16.16 11.66
CA ALA A 169 -0.66 -16.51 11.98
C ALA A 169 0.36 -15.44 11.53
N ALA A 170 -0.02 -14.58 10.58
CA ALA A 170 0.86 -13.52 10.09
C ALA A 170 0.95 -12.37 11.11
N PRO A 171 2.16 -11.95 11.54
CA PRO A 171 2.30 -10.84 12.47
C PRO A 171 1.72 -9.56 11.86
N ALA A 172 0.74 -8.97 12.55
CA ALA A 172 -0.02 -7.83 12.10
C ALA A 172 0.89 -6.63 11.75
N GLY A 173 1.15 -6.43 10.45
CA GLY A 173 1.76 -5.22 9.92
C GLY A 173 3.23 -5.28 9.53
N SER A 174 3.86 -6.45 9.50
CA SER A 174 5.17 -6.59 8.84
C SER A 174 4.97 -6.62 7.32
N GLY A 175 5.08 -5.46 6.68
CA GLY A 175 5.21 -5.39 5.21
C GLY A 175 6.56 -5.90 4.72
N ALA A 176 7.13 -6.92 5.37
CA ALA A 176 8.48 -7.44 5.17
C ALA A 176 8.50 -8.98 5.17
N PRO A 177 9.35 -9.59 4.32
CA PRO A 177 9.41 -11.01 3.98
C PRO A 177 10.13 -11.90 5.01
N ASP A 178 10.22 -11.49 6.28
CA ASP A 178 11.00 -12.23 7.28
C ASP A 178 10.26 -13.46 7.83
N ALA A 179 8.94 -13.52 7.64
CA ALA A 179 8.14 -14.72 7.87
C ALA A 179 8.07 -15.53 6.57
N ASP A 180 8.35 -16.83 6.61
CA ASP A 180 8.14 -17.75 5.49
C ASP A 180 6.64 -17.87 5.19
N PRO A 181 6.12 -17.10 4.20
CA PRO A 181 4.69 -17.05 3.97
C PRO A 181 4.22 -18.29 3.21
N VAL A 182 5.13 -18.97 2.51
CA VAL A 182 4.83 -20.21 1.79
C VAL A 182 4.70 -21.35 2.80
N GLY A 183 5.62 -21.46 3.76
CA GLY A 183 5.54 -22.41 4.86
C GLY A 183 4.33 -22.20 5.75
N ALA A 184 4.01 -20.95 6.10
CA ALA A 184 2.82 -20.65 6.89
C ALA A 184 1.52 -20.96 6.13
N LEU A 185 1.44 -20.69 4.82
CA LEU A 185 0.28 -21.06 4.00
C LEU A 185 0.19 -22.58 3.82
N ALA A 186 1.32 -23.26 3.60
CA ALA A 186 1.39 -24.71 3.48
C ALA A 186 0.96 -25.41 4.77
N ALA A 187 1.43 -24.95 5.94
CA ALA A 187 0.98 -25.42 7.25
C ALA A 187 -0.52 -25.14 7.43
N ALA A 188 -0.98 -23.97 6.96
CA ALA A 188 -2.38 -23.62 7.05
C ALA A 188 -3.26 -24.58 6.21
N LEU A 189 -2.84 -24.91 4.99
CA LEU A 189 -3.54 -25.87 4.13
C LEU A 189 -3.43 -27.31 4.64
N ALA A 190 -2.28 -27.70 5.21
CA ALA A 190 -2.03 -29.05 5.72
C ALA A 190 -2.86 -29.39 6.97
N GLY A 191 -3.26 -28.39 7.76
CA GLY A 191 -4.07 -28.57 8.97
C GLY A 191 -5.43 -29.27 8.76
N GLU A 192 -5.91 -29.40 7.51
CA GLU A 192 -7.16 -30.11 7.19
C GLU A 192 -6.99 -31.28 6.22
N GLY A 193 -5.81 -31.48 5.63
CA GLY A 193 -5.62 -32.37 4.47
C GLY A 193 -4.90 -33.69 4.76
N ASN A 194 -5.58 -34.66 5.39
CA ASN A 194 -5.72 -36.05 4.92
C ASN A 194 -6.16 -37.00 6.06
N PRO A 195 -7.44 -37.44 6.12
CA PRO A 195 -7.86 -38.47 7.08
C PRO A 195 -7.13 -39.81 6.90
N LYS A 196 -6.45 -40.05 5.76
CA LYS A 196 -5.65 -41.26 5.49
C LYS A 196 -4.17 -41.16 5.87
N ARG A 197 -3.70 -40.07 6.49
CA ARG A 197 -2.28 -39.96 6.95
C ARG A 197 -2.10 -40.19 8.46
N ARG A 198 -3.16 -40.50 9.19
CA ARG A 198 -3.11 -40.77 10.64
C ARG A 198 -2.84 -42.24 11.01
N GLU A 199 -2.79 -43.14 10.04
CA GLU A 199 -2.36 -44.53 10.26
C GLU A 199 -1.03 -44.76 9.54
N GLY A 200 0.04 -44.95 10.31
CA GLY A 200 1.39 -45.13 9.76
C GLY A 200 2.52 -45.08 10.77
N VAL A 201 2.22 -45.00 12.07
CA VAL A 201 3.17 -45.33 13.13
C VAL A 201 2.53 -46.47 13.93
N LEU A 202 2.72 -47.69 13.46
CA LEU A 202 2.58 -48.87 14.31
C LEU A 202 3.78 -48.91 15.25
N PRO A 203 3.62 -49.25 16.54
CA PRO A 203 4.74 -49.49 17.43
C PRO A 203 5.52 -50.72 16.93
N SER A 204 6.85 -50.59 16.77
CA SER A 204 7.74 -51.72 16.51
C SER A 204 7.62 -52.76 17.62
N GLY A 205 6.80 -53.78 17.40
CA GLY A 205 6.89 -55.07 18.04
C GLY A 205 7.69 -56.00 17.13
N GLU A 206 9.02 -55.99 17.26
CA GLU A 206 9.83 -57.05 16.68
C GLU A 206 9.85 -58.25 17.63
N GLY A 207 8.86 -59.12 17.47
CA GLY A 207 8.98 -60.53 17.82
C GLY A 207 9.42 -61.30 16.57
N LYS A 208 10.68 -61.74 16.52
CA LYS A 208 11.12 -62.84 15.65
C LYS A 208 11.65 -63.97 16.52
N GLY A 209 10.86 -65.03 16.60
CA GLY A 209 11.30 -66.33 17.10
C GLY A 209 12.00 -67.14 16.01
N ALA A 210 12.98 -67.94 16.44
CA ALA A 210 13.49 -69.18 15.86
C ALA A 210 14.77 -69.55 16.64
N VAL A 211 15.10 -70.75 17.11
CA VAL A 211 14.59 -72.13 17.01
C VAL A 211 15.23 -72.90 18.19
N ALA A 212 14.56 -73.96 18.63
CA ALA A 212 14.86 -74.84 19.76
C ALA A 212 16.26 -75.52 19.77
N HIS A 213 16.77 -75.84 20.97
CA HIS A 213 17.35 -77.17 21.24
C HIS A 213 17.29 -77.56 22.73
N ARG A 214 16.97 -78.84 22.91
CA ARG A 214 16.61 -79.67 24.08
C ARG A 214 17.56 -79.62 25.30
N SER A 215 16.96 -79.80 26.50
CA SER A 215 17.13 -80.97 27.39
C SER A 215 17.13 -80.57 28.88
N ALA A 216 16.19 -81.12 29.64
CA ALA A 216 16.20 -81.23 31.10
C ALA A 216 17.24 -82.31 31.55
N PRO A 217 17.52 -82.57 32.85
CA PRO A 217 16.75 -82.19 34.05
C PRO A 217 17.56 -81.71 35.29
N GLU A 218 16.77 -81.29 36.28
CA GLU A 218 16.91 -81.19 37.76
C GLU A 218 18.03 -82.01 38.47
N PRO A 219 18.39 -81.69 39.74
CA PRO A 219 17.50 -81.53 40.91
C PRO A 219 17.39 -80.12 41.53
#